data_AF-A0A151EYP4-F1
#
_entry.id   AF-A0A151EYP4-F1
#
_cell.length_a   1.000
_cell.length_b   1.000
_cell.length_c   1.000
_cell.angle_alpha   90.00
_cell.angle_beta   90.00
_cell.angle_gamma   90.00
#
_symmetry.space_group_name_H-M   'P 1'
#
loop_
_entity.id
_entity.type
_entity.pdbx_description
1 polymer ?
#
loop_
_entity_poly.entity_id
_entity_poly.type
_entity_poly.pdbx_seq_one_letter_code
_entity_poly.pdbx_strand_id
1 'polypeptide(L)'
;MKLIPVVVLILLLTSCVSQIEEPPLSEMEVHNYPKVASWLSKKDELITSGKPYDLVMTGWVTPEEAQKFKKMNPDILIFAGVTVNWVYDNKDWKKFLETIASADGTTRVIKENMFLRRPDGKKCAFGWASSEWGHQEIYAMDPTNPEWKELVITVYKTILDQPQHDGVIVDMVIDVSWCPDVISDEEWVSAIKDILQKIKSMTDARNKLVVFNAGREFSDIDQYAEYMDGYVMENFLGVWGADYDTGLKAADNPYMVVFAVDTDDTGVKDLKRMRLGLTLSLLNDNTYFAYDFGPRDHGQAWWFPEYDVELGAPLQEYYKKDNAYWRAFEKGIVISSPYVDVTVTFDPPYTDVTTGVTSQSFVIEKGDGRIFVRSESCSIFLRTCII
;
A
#
# COMPACT_ATOMS: atom_id res chain seq x y z
N MET A 1 -55.63 -68.77 -10.09
CA MET A 1 -54.90 -67.49 -10.21
C MET A 1 -55.04 -66.74 -8.89
N LYS A 2 -53.98 -66.71 -8.09
CA LYS A 2 -53.93 -65.97 -6.82
C LYS A 2 -52.97 -64.80 -7.00
N LEU A 3 -53.49 -63.57 -6.85
CA LEU A 3 -52.68 -62.35 -6.83
C LEU A 3 -51.86 -62.31 -5.54
N ILE A 4 -50.56 -62.07 -5.67
CA ILE A 4 -49.64 -61.77 -4.56
C ILE A 4 -49.48 -60.24 -4.52
N PRO A 5 -49.66 -59.59 -3.35
CA PRO A 5 -49.48 -58.15 -3.24
C PRO A 5 -47.98 -57.81 -3.17
N VAL A 6 -47.55 -56.88 -4.01
CA VAL A 6 -46.22 -56.27 -3.96
C VAL A 6 -46.24 -55.18 -2.88
N VAL A 7 -45.48 -55.39 -1.81
CA VAL A 7 -45.20 -54.40 -0.77
C VAL A 7 -44.10 -53.49 -1.29
N VAL A 8 -44.42 -52.21 -1.52
CA VAL A 8 -43.44 -51.17 -1.85
C VAL A 8 -42.87 -50.61 -0.55
N LEU A 9 -41.60 -50.89 -0.30
CA LEU A 9 -40.85 -50.38 0.85
C LEU A 9 -40.28 -49.00 0.48
N ILE A 10 -40.84 -47.94 1.08
CA ILE A 10 -40.33 -46.56 0.94
C ILE A 10 -39.24 -46.37 1.99
N LEU A 11 -37.97 -46.35 1.55
CA LEU A 11 -36.81 -45.97 2.36
C LEU A 11 -36.72 -44.45 2.44
N LEU A 12 -37.07 -43.89 3.60
CA LEU A 12 -36.80 -42.50 3.97
C LEU A 12 -35.30 -42.36 4.28
N LEU A 13 -34.53 -41.84 3.32
CA LEU A 13 -33.16 -41.40 3.54
C LEU A 13 -33.20 -40.06 4.29
N THR A 14 -33.00 -40.10 5.60
CA THR A 14 -32.71 -38.92 6.41
C THR A 14 -31.27 -38.50 6.15
N SER A 15 -31.08 -37.51 5.27
CA SER A 15 -29.80 -36.83 5.09
C SER A 15 -29.46 -36.06 6.37
N CYS A 16 -28.45 -36.53 7.11
CA CYS A 16 -27.78 -35.72 8.12
C CYS A 16 -27.06 -34.58 7.37
N VAL A 17 -27.71 -33.42 7.32
CA VAL A 17 -27.02 -32.16 7.02
C VAL A 17 -26.15 -31.89 8.23
N SER A 18 -24.86 -32.19 8.13
CA SER A 18 -23.88 -31.64 9.07
C SER A 18 -23.97 -30.13 8.94
N GLN A 19 -24.49 -29.47 9.96
CA GLN A 19 -24.30 -28.04 10.11
C GLN A 19 -22.79 -27.83 10.12
N ILE A 20 -22.26 -27.20 9.07
CA ILE A 20 -20.95 -26.60 9.11
C ILE A 20 -21.11 -25.50 10.16
N GLU A 21 -20.62 -25.76 11.37
CA GLU A 21 -20.41 -24.68 12.33
C GLU A 21 -19.45 -23.72 11.64
N GLU A 22 -19.97 -22.55 11.25
CA GLU A 22 -19.11 -21.45 10.86
C GLU A 22 -18.12 -21.25 12.02
N PRO A 23 -16.81 -21.17 11.73
CA PRO A 23 -15.86 -20.86 12.78
C PRO A 23 -16.36 -19.60 13.47
N PRO A 24 -16.24 -19.51 14.81
CA PRO A 24 -16.60 -18.28 15.50
C PRO A 24 -15.90 -17.16 14.76
N LEU A 25 -16.66 -16.16 14.31
CA LEU A 25 -16.12 -14.87 13.90
C LEU A 25 -15.15 -14.51 15.02
N SER A 26 -13.86 -14.73 14.77
CA SER A 26 -12.79 -14.10 15.50
C SER A 26 -13.27 -12.68 15.71
N GLU A 27 -13.32 -12.21 16.96
CA GLU A 27 -13.42 -10.78 17.22
C GLU A 27 -12.32 -10.17 16.34
N MET A 28 -12.68 -9.68 15.15
CA MET A 28 -11.75 -8.96 14.31
C MET A 28 -11.43 -7.76 15.17
N GLU A 29 -10.19 -7.70 15.63
CA GLU A 29 -9.71 -6.54 16.37
C GLU A 29 -10.19 -5.31 15.61
N VAL A 30 -10.84 -4.42 16.36
CA VAL A 30 -11.49 -3.22 15.83
C VAL A 30 -10.42 -2.41 15.12
N HIS A 31 -10.33 -2.58 13.80
CA HIS A 31 -9.35 -1.84 13.01
C HIS A 31 -9.76 -0.38 13.03
N ASN A 32 -8.92 0.46 13.64
CA ASN A 32 -9.13 1.89 13.63
C ASN A 32 -8.77 2.42 12.23
N TYR A 33 -9.66 3.20 11.63
CA TYR A 33 -9.37 3.98 10.43
C TYR A 33 -9.02 5.40 10.84
N PRO A 34 -8.04 6.05 10.18
CA PRO A 34 -7.47 5.71 8.86
C PRO A 34 -6.31 4.70 8.87
N LYS A 35 -6.10 4.03 7.73
CA LYS A 35 -4.92 3.19 7.45
C LYS A 35 -3.77 4.03 6.90
N VAL A 36 -2.76 4.29 7.72
CA VAL A 36 -1.63 5.17 7.39
C VAL A 36 -0.39 4.35 7.04
N ALA A 37 0.19 4.64 5.88
CA ALA A 37 1.39 4.01 5.37
C ALA A 37 2.58 4.97 5.33
N SER A 38 3.78 4.39 5.26
CA SER A 38 5.02 5.09 4.92
C SER A 38 5.57 4.53 3.61
N TRP A 39 6.11 5.39 2.73
CA TRP A 39 6.72 5.01 1.45
C TRP A 39 8.24 5.25 1.48
N LEU A 40 9.03 4.26 1.00
CA LEU A 40 10.52 4.19 0.99
C LEU A 40 11.24 4.93 2.13
N SER A 41 10.73 4.80 3.36
CA SER A 41 11.07 5.74 4.41
C SER A 41 12.35 5.42 5.14
N LYS A 42 12.98 6.44 5.73
CA LYS A 42 14.16 6.28 6.59
C LYS A 42 13.71 5.66 7.92
N LYS A 43 14.05 4.38 8.15
CA LYS A 43 13.59 3.61 9.32
C LYS A 43 13.88 4.30 10.66
N ASP A 44 15.02 4.99 10.79
CA ASP A 44 15.38 5.68 12.04
C ASP A 44 14.44 6.86 12.33
N GLU A 45 13.99 7.59 11.30
CA GLU A 45 13.01 8.66 11.45
C GLU A 45 11.65 8.11 11.87
N LEU A 46 11.19 7.03 11.22
CA LEU A 46 9.93 6.38 11.58
C LEU A 46 9.95 5.86 13.02
N ILE A 47 11.00 5.15 13.41
CA ILE A 47 11.15 4.63 14.78
C ILE A 47 11.20 5.77 15.80
N THR A 48 11.91 6.85 15.50
CA THR A 48 12.04 8.01 16.40
C THR A 48 10.72 8.78 16.52
N SER A 49 9.90 8.79 15.47
CA SER A 49 8.60 9.48 15.47
C SER A 49 7.62 8.94 16.51
N GLY A 50 7.75 7.65 16.88
CA GLY A 50 6.83 7.01 17.82
C GLY A 50 5.41 6.81 17.27
N LYS A 51 5.22 6.93 15.94
CA LYS A 51 3.89 6.94 15.32
C LYS A 51 3.40 5.54 14.92
N PRO A 52 2.09 5.25 15.11
CA PRO A 52 1.51 3.93 14.86
C PRO A 52 1.11 3.75 13.40
N TYR A 53 2.08 3.65 12.49
CA TYR A 53 1.78 3.29 11.09
C TYR A 53 1.13 1.90 10.98
N ASP A 54 0.25 1.71 10.01
CA ASP A 54 -0.36 0.41 9.67
C ASP A 54 0.48 -0.36 8.65
N LEU A 55 1.20 0.37 7.80
CA LEU A 55 2.10 -0.20 6.79
C LEU A 55 3.39 0.61 6.72
N VAL A 56 4.54 -0.05 6.88
CA VAL A 56 5.85 0.57 6.68
C VAL A 56 6.56 -0.11 5.51
N MET A 57 6.84 0.69 4.49
CA MET A 57 7.65 0.30 3.34
C MET A 57 9.00 1.01 3.45
N THR A 58 10.04 0.26 3.79
CA THR A 58 11.39 0.78 4.08
C THR A 58 12.45 -0.22 3.62
N GLY A 59 13.74 0.07 3.82
CA GLY A 59 14.79 -0.92 3.60
C GLY A 59 14.70 -2.12 4.55
N TRP A 60 15.76 -2.92 4.63
CA TRP A 60 15.80 -4.05 5.56
C TRP A 60 15.65 -3.64 7.03
N VAL A 61 14.83 -4.41 7.76
CA VAL A 61 14.51 -4.21 9.18
C VAL A 61 15.03 -5.41 9.96
N THR A 62 15.85 -5.14 10.98
CA THR A 62 16.32 -6.14 11.94
C THR A 62 15.18 -6.58 12.87
N PRO A 63 15.25 -7.76 13.50
CA PRO A 63 14.25 -8.18 14.48
C PRO A 63 14.03 -7.15 15.59
N GLU A 64 15.10 -6.51 16.09
CA GLU A 64 15.02 -5.49 17.14
C GLU A 64 14.31 -4.22 16.68
N GLU A 65 14.54 -3.78 15.44
CA GLU A 65 13.84 -2.64 14.84
C GLU A 65 12.36 -2.96 14.62
N ALA A 66 12.05 -4.17 14.14
CA ALA A 66 10.67 -4.63 13.97
C ALA A 66 9.90 -4.65 15.29
N GLN A 67 10.54 -5.03 16.40
CA GLN A 67 9.92 -4.95 17.72
C GLN A 67 9.57 -3.51 18.13
N LYS A 68 10.36 -2.51 17.69
CA LYS A 68 10.02 -1.10 17.93
C LYS A 68 8.78 -0.69 17.15
N PHE A 69 8.67 -1.10 15.89
CA PHE A 69 7.45 -0.90 15.09
C PHE A 69 6.23 -1.57 15.73
N LYS A 70 6.34 -2.85 16.09
CA LYS A 70 5.24 -3.61 16.71
C LYS A 70 4.81 -3.10 18.09
N LYS A 71 5.68 -2.35 18.79
CA LYS A 71 5.30 -1.65 20.03
C LYS A 71 4.40 -0.44 19.76
N MET A 72 4.56 0.21 18.60
CA MET A 72 3.74 1.36 18.21
C MET A 72 2.40 0.91 17.65
N ASN A 73 2.40 -0.13 16.81
CA ASN A 73 1.21 -0.79 16.29
C ASN A 73 1.48 -2.31 16.18
N PRO A 74 0.84 -3.16 17.01
CA PRO A 74 1.04 -4.61 16.97
C PRO A 74 0.72 -5.27 15.62
N ASP A 75 -0.18 -4.66 14.86
CA ASP A 75 -0.71 -5.19 13.58
C ASP A 75 -0.01 -4.60 12.36
N ILE A 76 1.05 -3.81 12.58
CA ILE A 76 1.81 -3.18 11.50
C ILE A 76 2.35 -4.20 10.50
N LEU A 77 2.15 -3.92 9.22
CA LEU A 77 2.81 -4.63 8.12
C LEU A 77 4.16 -3.99 7.82
N ILE A 78 5.23 -4.80 7.75
CA ILE A 78 6.59 -4.33 7.50
C ILE A 78 7.11 -4.93 6.20
N PHE A 79 7.20 -4.11 5.16
CA PHE A 79 7.72 -4.51 3.84
C PHE A 79 9.13 -3.98 3.61
N ALA A 80 10.00 -4.87 3.12
CA ALA A 80 11.32 -4.48 2.66
C ALA A 80 11.27 -4.03 1.19
N GLY A 81 11.82 -2.86 0.91
CA GLY A 81 11.94 -2.26 -0.41
C GLY A 81 13.18 -2.75 -1.14
N VAL A 82 12.94 -3.26 -2.35
CA VAL A 82 13.93 -3.93 -3.19
C VAL A 82 13.60 -3.73 -4.67
N THR A 83 14.54 -4.05 -5.54
CA THR A 83 14.46 -3.78 -6.98
C THR A 83 14.56 -5.08 -7.77
N VAL A 84 14.11 -5.10 -9.02
CA VAL A 84 14.26 -6.27 -9.92
C VAL A 84 15.12 -6.00 -11.14
N ASN A 85 15.19 -4.75 -11.58
CA ASN A 85 15.67 -4.35 -12.90
C ASN A 85 16.60 -3.13 -12.86
N TRP A 86 16.93 -2.59 -11.68
CA TRP A 86 17.79 -1.42 -11.56
C TRP A 86 18.65 -1.42 -10.29
N VAL A 87 19.73 -0.65 -10.32
CA VAL A 87 20.62 -0.40 -9.17
C VAL A 87 20.95 1.09 -9.10
N TYR A 88 20.73 1.70 -7.93
CA TYR A 88 21.23 3.03 -7.61
C TYR A 88 22.75 2.97 -7.47
N ASP A 89 23.48 3.87 -8.14
CA ASP A 89 24.95 3.90 -8.22
C ASP A 89 25.59 4.43 -6.93
N ASN A 90 25.06 4.01 -5.80
CA ASN A 90 25.49 4.35 -4.46
C ASN A 90 26.15 3.15 -3.78
N LYS A 91 27.26 3.42 -3.08
CA LYS A 91 28.06 2.40 -2.43
C LYS A 91 27.27 1.65 -1.35
N ASP A 92 26.48 2.37 -0.56
CA ASP A 92 25.73 1.79 0.55
C ASP A 92 24.57 0.96 0.02
N TRP A 93 23.88 1.43 -1.03
CA TRP A 93 22.84 0.68 -1.72
C TRP A 93 23.35 -0.64 -2.33
N LYS A 94 24.45 -0.58 -3.08
CA LYS A 94 25.05 -1.80 -3.67
C LYS A 94 25.51 -2.76 -2.58
N LYS A 95 26.21 -2.25 -1.57
CA LYS A 95 26.68 -3.08 -0.45
C LYS A 95 25.52 -3.72 0.30
N PHE A 96 24.39 -3.03 0.45
CA PHE A 96 23.17 -3.59 1.01
C PHE A 96 22.72 -4.82 0.22
N LEU A 97 22.50 -4.70 -1.09
CA LEU A 97 22.08 -5.82 -1.94
C LEU A 97 23.07 -6.99 -1.88
N GLU A 98 24.36 -6.73 -2.00
CA GLU A 98 25.42 -7.75 -1.94
C GLU A 98 25.47 -8.45 -0.57
N THR A 99 25.27 -7.71 0.52
CA THR A 99 25.26 -8.27 1.88
C THR A 99 24.08 -9.21 2.07
N ILE A 100 22.87 -8.79 1.67
CA ILE A 100 21.67 -9.62 1.77
C ILE A 100 21.76 -10.84 0.85
N ALA A 101 22.25 -10.65 -0.38
CA ALA A 101 22.48 -11.74 -1.32
C ALA A 101 23.54 -12.74 -0.82
N SER A 102 24.45 -12.33 0.06
CA SER A 102 25.53 -13.19 0.58
C SER A 102 25.25 -13.75 1.99
N ALA A 103 24.02 -13.60 2.49
CA ALA A 103 23.66 -14.02 3.85
C ALA A 103 23.76 -15.54 4.08
N ASP A 104 23.73 -16.34 3.02
CA ASP A 104 23.95 -17.80 3.05
C ASP A 104 25.44 -18.21 3.10
N GLY A 105 26.36 -17.23 3.14
CA GLY A 105 27.81 -17.44 3.13
C GLY A 105 28.44 -17.53 1.73
N THR A 106 27.64 -17.52 0.67
CA THR A 106 28.15 -17.47 -0.71
C THR A 106 28.28 -16.01 -1.13
N THR A 107 29.51 -15.54 -1.36
CA THR A 107 29.77 -14.16 -1.78
C THR A 107 29.16 -13.88 -3.15
N ARG A 108 28.19 -12.96 -3.20
CA ARG A 108 27.57 -12.43 -4.42
C ARG A 108 27.86 -10.93 -4.49
N VAL A 109 28.41 -10.49 -5.62
CA VAL A 109 28.78 -9.09 -5.88
C VAL A 109 28.18 -8.62 -7.19
N ILE A 110 27.80 -7.35 -7.27
CA ILE A 110 27.30 -6.73 -8.49
C ILE A 110 28.47 -6.54 -9.45
N LYS A 111 28.37 -7.16 -10.64
CA LYS A 111 29.42 -7.16 -11.66
C LYS A 111 29.08 -6.25 -12.83
N GLU A 112 30.11 -5.76 -13.52
CA GLU A 112 29.95 -4.84 -14.65
C GLU A 112 29.22 -5.45 -15.86
N ASN A 113 29.17 -6.77 -15.98
CA ASN A 113 28.43 -7.51 -17.01
C ASN A 113 26.93 -7.67 -16.70
N MET A 114 26.49 -7.39 -15.46
CA MET A 114 25.09 -7.44 -15.06
C MET A 114 24.31 -6.18 -15.45
N PHE A 115 25.01 -5.09 -15.79
CA PHE A 115 24.37 -3.85 -16.25
C PHE A 115 23.99 -3.96 -17.72
N LEU A 116 22.82 -3.45 -18.06
CA LEU A 116 22.43 -3.27 -19.46
C LEU A 116 23.31 -2.18 -20.09
N ARG A 117 23.83 -2.44 -21.30
CA ARG A 117 24.75 -1.53 -22.00
C ARG A 117 24.34 -1.29 -23.42
N ARG A 118 24.45 -0.03 -23.83
CA ARG A 118 24.28 0.40 -25.22
C ARG A 118 25.43 -0.11 -26.10
N PRO A 119 25.26 -0.12 -27.44
CA PRO A 119 26.32 -0.49 -28.37
C PRO A 119 27.63 0.32 -28.23
N ASP A 120 27.56 1.53 -27.67
CA ASP A 120 28.74 2.37 -27.37
C ASP A 120 29.47 1.99 -26.06
N GLY A 121 29.00 0.95 -25.37
CA GLY A 121 29.56 0.42 -24.13
C GLY A 121 29.10 1.12 -22.85
N LYS A 122 28.33 2.22 -22.94
CA LYS A 122 27.81 2.92 -21.76
C LYS A 122 26.67 2.15 -21.11
N LYS A 123 26.55 2.27 -19.79
CA LYS A 123 25.41 1.73 -19.04
C LYS A 123 24.14 2.50 -19.40
N CYS A 124 23.03 1.79 -19.40
CA CYS A 124 21.69 2.34 -19.54
C CYS A 124 21.30 3.11 -18.27
N ALA A 125 21.33 4.44 -18.34
CA ALA A 125 21.05 5.34 -17.23
C ALA A 125 19.60 5.83 -17.27
N PHE A 126 18.97 5.95 -16.10
CA PHE A 126 17.65 6.53 -15.94
C PHE A 126 17.66 8.07 -16.09
N GLY A 127 18.78 8.71 -15.73
CA GLY A 127 18.88 10.16 -15.64
C GLY A 127 18.44 10.70 -14.28
N TRP A 128 18.58 9.88 -13.23
CA TRP A 128 18.19 10.23 -11.86
C TRP A 128 19.19 11.17 -11.19
N ALA A 129 20.44 11.12 -11.62
CA ALA A 129 21.55 11.83 -10.98
C ALA A 129 21.26 13.33 -10.86
N SER A 130 21.49 13.89 -9.67
CA SER A 130 21.30 15.31 -9.41
C SER A 130 22.32 15.81 -8.40
N SER A 131 23.08 16.84 -8.78
CA SER A 131 23.98 17.53 -7.86
C SER A 131 23.25 18.30 -6.76
N GLU A 132 22.05 18.80 -7.04
CA GLU A 132 21.23 19.55 -6.09
C GLU A 132 20.79 18.67 -4.92
N TRP A 133 20.38 17.44 -5.22
CA TRP A 133 19.93 16.44 -4.24
C TRP A 133 21.05 15.52 -3.76
N GLY A 134 22.27 15.67 -4.28
CA GLY A 134 23.37 14.74 -4.01
C GLY A 134 23.10 13.31 -4.50
N HIS A 135 22.20 13.16 -5.48
CA HIS A 135 21.80 11.87 -6.00
C HIS A 135 22.76 11.37 -7.07
N GLN A 136 23.16 10.10 -6.93
CA GLN A 136 23.90 9.37 -7.95
C GLN A 136 22.94 8.84 -9.04
N GLU A 137 23.49 8.22 -10.07
CA GLU A 137 22.68 7.71 -11.17
C GLU A 137 21.94 6.41 -10.78
N ILE A 138 20.83 6.11 -11.43
CA ILE A 138 20.21 4.79 -11.42
C ILE A 138 20.49 4.12 -12.76
N TYR A 139 21.01 2.89 -12.73
CA TYR A 139 21.31 2.12 -13.94
C TYR A 139 20.40 0.91 -14.07
N ALA A 140 19.95 0.64 -15.30
CA ALA A 140 19.27 -0.60 -15.64
C ALA A 140 20.22 -1.79 -15.50
N MET A 141 19.72 -2.82 -14.86
CA MET A 141 20.32 -4.16 -14.86
C MET A 141 19.75 -4.95 -16.03
N ASP A 142 20.53 -5.86 -16.58
CA ASP A 142 20.08 -6.77 -17.62
C ASP A 142 19.24 -7.89 -16.96
N PRO A 143 17.90 -7.87 -17.11
CA PRO A 143 17.06 -8.88 -16.48
C PRO A 143 17.26 -10.26 -17.11
N THR A 144 17.93 -10.39 -18.26
CA THR A 144 18.26 -11.68 -18.90
C THR A 144 19.55 -12.29 -18.35
N ASN A 145 20.41 -11.48 -17.71
CA ASN A 145 21.69 -11.93 -17.19
C ASN A 145 21.50 -12.92 -16.03
N PRO A 146 22.02 -14.16 -16.12
CA PRO A 146 21.77 -15.19 -15.11
C PRO A 146 22.41 -14.88 -13.75
N GLU A 147 23.54 -14.16 -13.73
CA GLU A 147 24.18 -13.76 -12.48
C GLU A 147 23.38 -12.66 -11.77
N TRP A 148 22.79 -11.74 -12.54
CA TRP A 148 21.86 -10.74 -11.98
C TRP A 148 20.60 -11.41 -11.44
N LYS A 149 19.95 -12.29 -12.21
CA LYS A 149 18.78 -13.06 -11.78
C LYS A 149 19.07 -13.80 -10.47
N GLU A 150 20.18 -14.52 -10.38
CA GLU A 150 20.57 -15.26 -9.17
C GLU A 150 20.77 -14.33 -7.97
N LEU A 151 21.49 -13.21 -8.16
CA LEU A 151 21.73 -12.23 -7.10
C LEU A 151 20.42 -11.66 -6.58
N VAL A 152 19.57 -11.14 -7.46
CA VAL A 152 18.34 -10.46 -7.07
C VAL A 152 17.33 -11.44 -6.45
N ILE A 153 17.12 -12.62 -7.04
CA ILE A 153 16.24 -13.66 -6.47
C ILE A 153 16.74 -14.08 -5.07
N THR A 154 18.05 -14.17 -4.86
CA THR A 154 18.62 -14.46 -3.54
C THR A 154 18.32 -13.36 -2.54
N VAL A 155 18.39 -12.08 -2.92
CA VAL A 155 17.98 -10.97 -2.05
C VAL A 155 16.54 -11.15 -1.56
N TYR A 156 15.60 -11.36 -2.49
CA TYR A 156 14.19 -11.60 -2.14
C TYR A 156 14.02 -12.82 -1.24
N LYS A 157 14.68 -13.94 -1.57
CA LYS A 157 14.63 -15.15 -0.74
C LYS A 157 15.09 -14.88 0.70
N THR A 158 16.24 -14.21 0.87
CA THR A 158 16.80 -13.90 2.19
C THR A 158 15.85 -13.04 3.01
N ILE A 159 15.23 -12.02 2.41
CA ILE A 159 14.22 -11.18 3.05
C ILE A 159 12.99 -11.99 3.45
N LEU A 160 12.45 -12.76 2.50
CA LEU A 160 11.23 -13.52 2.72
C LEU A 160 11.43 -14.65 3.73
N ASP A 161 12.64 -15.17 3.91
CA ASP A 161 12.95 -16.15 4.96
C ASP A 161 12.94 -15.54 6.39
N GLN A 162 12.90 -14.20 6.53
CA GLN A 162 12.89 -13.55 7.85
C GLN A 162 11.48 -13.36 8.41
N PRO A 163 11.21 -13.72 9.68
CA PRO A 163 9.88 -13.63 10.26
C PRO A 163 9.40 -12.19 10.52
N GLN A 164 10.29 -11.20 10.58
CA GLN A 164 9.92 -9.81 10.86
C GLN A 164 9.39 -9.03 9.65
N HIS A 165 9.47 -9.59 8.45
CA HIS A 165 8.98 -8.97 7.22
C HIS A 165 7.70 -9.66 6.77
N ASP A 166 6.62 -8.90 6.60
CA ASP A 166 5.31 -9.43 6.16
C ASP A 166 5.21 -9.51 4.63
N GLY A 167 6.16 -8.89 3.93
CA GLY A 167 6.19 -8.83 2.48
C GLY A 167 7.38 -8.05 1.95
N VAL A 168 7.31 -7.77 0.65
CA VAL A 168 8.26 -6.94 -0.07
C VAL A 168 7.53 -5.89 -0.89
N ILE A 169 8.17 -4.75 -1.08
CA ILE A 169 7.81 -3.81 -2.13
C ILE A 169 8.86 -3.81 -3.23
N VAL A 170 8.43 -4.05 -4.46
CA VAL A 170 9.27 -4.00 -5.65
C VAL A 170 9.21 -2.61 -6.26
N ASP A 171 10.32 -1.91 -6.21
CA ASP A 171 10.40 -0.53 -6.69
C ASP A 171 10.68 -0.44 -8.20
N MET A 172 10.04 0.55 -8.85
CA MET A 172 10.05 0.83 -10.28
C MET A 172 9.87 -0.40 -11.18
N VAL A 173 8.79 -1.15 -10.95
CA VAL A 173 8.32 -2.14 -11.91
C VAL A 173 7.71 -1.38 -13.09
N ILE A 174 8.27 -1.55 -14.28
CA ILE A 174 7.75 -0.92 -15.50
C ILE A 174 7.74 -1.92 -16.64
N ASP A 175 6.81 -1.74 -17.57
CA ASP A 175 6.56 -2.65 -18.67
C ASP A 175 7.22 -2.24 -19.99
N VAL A 176 8.08 -1.21 -19.94
CA VAL A 176 8.92 -0.76 -21.06
C VAL A 176 10.40 -0.85 -20.73
N SER A 177 11.23 -1.16 -21.73
CA SER A 177 12.67 -1.20 -21.59
C SER A 177 13.25 0.22 -21.45
N TRP A 178 14.18 0.42 -20.50
CA TRP A 178 14.95 1.67 -20.40
C TRP A 178 15.95 1.87 -21.57
N CYS A 179 16.23 0.81 -22.31
CA CYS A 179 17.14 0.80 -23.45
C CYS A 179 16.57 -0.08 -24.57
N PRO A 180 15.55 0.41 -25.28
CA PRO A 180 14.89 -0.35 -26.36
C PRO A 180 15.84 -0.63 -27.55
N ASP A 181 16.97 0.08 -27.63
CA ASP A 181 18.06 -0.18 -28.58
C ASP A 181 18.92 -1.41 -28.21
N VAL A 182 18.78 -1.95 -26.99
CA VAL A 182 19.55 -3.08 -26.45
C VAL A 182 18.68 -4.30 -26.22
N ILE A 183 17.52 -4.12 -25.60
CA ILE A 183 16.55 -5.17 -25.27
C ILE A 183 15.16 -4.64 -25.59
N SER A 184 14.35 -5.42 -26.33
CA SER A 184 12.98 -4.99 -26.68
C SER A 184 12.07 -4.99 -25.45
N ASP A 185 10.95 -4.27 -25.53
CA ASP A 185 9.97 -4.24 -24.44
C ASP A 185 9.42 -5.65 -24.15
N GLU A 186 9.20 -6.48 -25.17
CA GLU A 186 8.73 -7.85 -25.00
C GLU A 186 9.76 -8.73 -24.28
N GLU A 187 11.04 -8.62 -24.63
CA GLU A 187 12.11 -9.37 -23.98
C GLU A 187 12.34 -8.90 -22.53
N TRP A 188 12.26 -7.58 -22.30
CA TRP A 188 12.32 -6.96 -20.98
C TRP A 188 11.20 -7.47 -20.06
N VAL A 189 9.95 -7.35 -20.51
CA VAL A 189 8.77 -7.82 -19.76
C VAL A 189 8.87 -9.31 -19.47
N SER A 190 9.22 -10.12 -20.48
CA SER A 190 9.37 -11.57 -20.32
C SER A 190 10.43 -11.91 -19.25
N ALA A 191 11.59 -11.26 -19.30
CA ALA A 191 12.67 -11.51 -18.36
C ALA A 191 12.34 -11.04 -16.92
N ILE A 192 11.59 -9.94 -16.77
CA ILE A 192 11.08 -9.49 -15.47
C ILE A 192 10.04 -10.47 -14.94
N LYS A 193 9.12 -10.98 -15.77
CA LYS A 193 8.13 -12.00 -15.37
C LYS A 193 8.78 -13.26 -14.82
N ASP A 194 9.89 -13.72 -15.40
CA ASP A 194 10.65 -14.85 -14.85
C ASP A 194 11.09 -14.61 -13.40
N ILE A 195 11.56 -13.40 -13.08
CA ILE A 195 12.01 -13.01 -11.74
C ILE A 195 10.80 -12.90 -10.81
N LEU A 196 9.76 -12.18 -11.22
CA LEU A 196 8.54 -11.95 -10.44
C LEU A 196 7.79 -13.26 -10.14
N GLN A 197 7.77 -14.21 -11.07
CA GLN A 197 7.18 -15.53 -10.85
C GLN A 197 7.88 -16.28 -9.70
N LYS A 198 9.21 -16.18 -9.60
CA LYS A 198 9.97 -16.76 -8.49
C LYS A 198 9.67 -16.06 -7.18
N ILE A 199 9.59 -14.73 -7.20
CA ILE A 199 9.24 -13.92 -6.01
C ILE A 199 7.84 -14.32 -5.53
N LYS A 200 6.84 -14.31 -6.40
CA LYS A 200 5.46 -14.67 -6.05
C LYS A 200 5.34 -16.10 -5.51
N SER A 201 6.01 -17.05 -6.15
CA SER A 201 6.06 -18.44 -5.64
C SER A 201 6.65 -18.52 -4.22
N MET A 202 7.67 -17.69 -3.91
CA MET A 202 8.28 -17.66 -2.58
C MET A 202 7.39 -16.98 -1.55
N THR A 203 6.68 -15.92 -1.92
CA THR A 203 5.76 -15.21 -1.02
C THR A 203 4.54 -16.06 -0.70
N ASP A 204 3.94 -16.71 -1.69
CA ASP A 204 2.80 -17.62 -1.50
C ASP A 204 3.16 -18.78 -0.56
N ALA A 205 4.33 -19.40 -0.76
CA ALA A 205 4.81 -20.48 0.09
C ALA A 205 5.08 -20.05 1.55
N ARG A 206 5.17 -18.75 1.82
CA ARG A 206 5.47 -18.18 3.14
C ARG A 206 4.31 -17.34 3.69
N ASN A 207 3.18 -17.28 2.99
CA ASN A 207 2.05 -16.41 3.30
C ASN A 207 2.48 -14.94 3.50
N LYS A 208 3.22 -14.40 2.52
CA LYS A 208 3.72 -13.02 2.50
C LYS A 208 3.16 -12.26 1.30
N LEU A 209 3.23 -10.94 1.37
CA LEU A 209 2.68 -10.05 0.35
C LEU A 209 3.76 -9.52 -0.61
N VAL A 210 3.36 -9.25 -1.84
CA VAL A 210 4.14 -8.52 -2.85
C VAL A 210 3.38 -7.26 -3.24
N VAL A 211 4.00 -6.10 -3.04
CA VAL A 211 3.47 -4.81 -3.52
C VAL A 211 4.41 -4.24 -4.56
N PHE A 212 3.89 -3.63 -5.62
CA PHE A 212 4.71 -2.94 -6.62
C PHE A 212 4.62 -1.42 -6.47
N ASN A 213 5.72 -0.70 -6.70
CA ASN A 213 5.60 0.70 -7.08
C ASN A 213 5.14 0.75 -8.54
N ALA A 214 3.91 1.24 -8.77
CA ALA A 214 3.33 1.34 -10.10
C ALA A 214 3.78 2.60 -10.86
N GLY A 215 4.58 3.48 -10.25
CA GLY A 215 4.74 4.83 -10.76
C GLY A 215 3.41 5.56 -10.66
N ARG A 216 2.80 5.93 -11.79
CA ARG A 216 1.62 6.80 -11.79
C ARG A 216 0.33 6.04 -11.49
N GLU A 217 0.09 4.92 -12.17
CA GLU A 217 -1.20 4.21 -12.11
C GLU A 217 -1.10 2.72 -12.47
N PHE A 218 -2.17 1.97 -12.23
CA PHE A 218 -2.20 0.51 -12.44
C PHE A 218 -1.85 0.08 -13.86
N SER A 219 -2.24 0.84 -14.89
CA SER A 219 -1.94 0.48 -16.29
C SER A 219 -0.46 0.48 -16.62
N ASP A 220 0.38 1.11 -15.80
CA ASP A 220 1.83 1.13 -16.00
C ASP A 220 2.48 -0.22 -15.61
N ILE A 221 1.72 -1.09 -14.91
CA ILE A 221 2.19 -2.38 -14.40
C ILE A 221 1.20 -3.54 -14.62
N ASP A 222 0.11 -3.34 -15.35
CA ASP A 222 -0.97 -4.33 -15.46
C ASP A 222 -0.51 -5.66 -16.09
N GLN A 223 0.53 -5.62 -16.93
CA GLN A 223 1.19 -6.80 -17.49
C GLN A 223 1.77 -7.74 -16.44
N TYR A 224 2.02 -7.24 -15.22
CA TYR A 224 2.58 -7.98 -14.08
C TYR A 224 1.56 -8.26 -12.97
N ALA A 225 0.28 -7.93 -13.18
CA ALA A 225 -0.73 -7.94 -12.13
C ALA A 225 -0.91 -9.30 -11.43
N GLU A 226 -0.66 -10.42 -12.12
CA GLU A 226 -0.73 -11.77 -11.53
C GLU A 226 0.35 -12.07 -10.47
N TYR A 227 1.39 -11.23 -10.38
CA TYR A 227 2.52 -11.42 -9.46
C TYR A 227 2.49 -10.53 -8.22
N MET A 228 1.44 -9.72 -8.05
CA MET A 228 1.32 -8.78 -6.93
C MET A 228 0.01 -8.96 -6.16
N ASP A 229 0.05 -8.53 -4.91
CA ASP A 229 -1.08 -8.44 -4.00
C ASP A 229 -1.50 -6.97 -3.77
N GLY A 230 -0.68 -6.01 -4.21
CA GLY A 230 -0.93 -4.58 -4.08
C GLY A 230 -0.02 -3.70 -4.93
N TYR A 231 -0.30 -2.40 -4.97
CA TYR A 231 0.60 -1.42 -5.56
C TYR A 231 0.51 -0.03 -4.91
N VAL A 232 1.58 0.74 -5.08
CA VAL A 232 1.68 2.15 -4.71
C VAL A 232 1.47 3.01 -5.94
N MET A 233 0.66 4.06 -5.81
CA MET A 233 0.51 5.13 -6.80
C MET A 233 1.32 6.33 -6.31
N GLU A 234 2.47 6.58 -6.93
CA GLU A 234 3.43 7.62 -6.60
C GLU A 234 3.00 8.98 -7.14
N ASN A 235 3.35 10.05 -6.41
CA ASN A 235 2.95 11.42 -6.71
C ASN A 235 1.43 11.57 -6.92
N PHE A 236 0.62 10.76 -6.23
CA PHE A 236 -0.83 10.76 -6.40
C PHE A 236 -1.40 12.17 -6.09
N LEU A 237 -2.29 12.68 -6.95
CA LEU A 237 -2.79 14.07 -6.95
C LEU A 237 -1.70 15.15 -7.14
N GLY A 238 -0.47 14.75 -7.46
CA GLY A 238 0.67 15.60 -7.77
C GLY A 238 0.67 16.08 -9.23
N VAL A 239 1.77 16.72 -9.62
CA VAL A 239 1.91 17.35 -10.94
C VAL A 239 1.96 16.32 -12.07
N TRP A 240 2.53 15.14 -11.84
CA TRP A 240 2.70 14.10 -12.85
C TRP A 240 1.98 12.79 -12.51
N GLY A 241 1.57 12.61 -11.25
CA GLY A 241 0.84 11.44 -10.80
C GLY A 241 -0.62 11.40 -11.26
N ALA A 242 -1.33 10.37 -10.81
CA ALA A 242 -2.73 10.15 -11.17
C ALA A 242 -3.68 11.14 -10.46
N ASP A 243 -4.82 11.39 -11.09
CA ASP A 243 -5.87 12.24 -10.54
C ASP A 243 -6.85 11.47 -9.63
N TYR A 244 -7.83 12.20 -9.07
CA TYR A 244 -8.82 11.65 -8.17
C TYR A 244 -9.68 10.54 -8.80
N ASP A 245 -10.07 10.68 -10.07
CA ASP A 245 -10.92 9.70 -10.75
C ASP A 245 -10.17 8.41 -11.05
N THR A 246 -8.89 8.51 -11.41
CA THR A 246 -8.01 7.35 -11.56
C THR A 246 -7.79 6.65 -10.22
N GLY A 247 -7.57 7.41 -9.13
CA GLY A 247 -7.46 6.82 -7.78
C GLY A 247 -8.75 6.13 -7.31
N LEU A 248 -9.91 6.71 -7.61
CA LEU A 248 -11.19 6.10 -7.27
C LEU A 248 -11.37 4.75 -7.99
N LYS A 249 -11.07 4.68 -9.30
CA LYS A 249 -11.11 3.44 -10.08
C LYS A 249 -10.06 2.42 -9.62
N ALA A 250 -8.89 2.89 -9.20
CA ALA A 250 -7.84 2.04 -8.66
C ALA A 250 -8.33 1.31 -7.41
N ALA A 251 -9.08 1.97 -6.53
CA ALA A 251 -9.60 1.32 -5.33
C ALA A 251 -10.72 0.29 -5.59
N ASP A 252 -11.38 0.31 -6.76
CA ASP A 252 -12.41 -0.66 -7.14
C ASP A 252 -11.86 -2.06 -7.49
N ASN A 253 -10.53 -2.21 -7.55
CA ASN A 253 -9.88 -3.49 -7.86
C ASN A 253 -9.57 -4.29 -6.57
N PRO A 254 -9.29 -5.61 -6.65
CA PRO A 254 -9.09 -6.43 -5.45
C PRO A 254 -7.71 -6.27 -4.81
N TYR A 255 -6.84 -5.42 -5.35
CA TYR A 255 -5.47 -5.24 -4.84
C TYR A 255 -5.46 -4.29 -3.65
N MET A 256 -4.46 -4.42 -2.80
CA MET A 256 -4.11 -3.35 -1.88
C MET A 256 -3.62 -2.12 -2.67
N VAL A 257 -4.12 -0.92 -2.36
CA VAL A 257 -3.70 0.31 -3.04
C VAL A 257 -3.15 1.30 -2.03
N VAL A 258 -1.93 1.77 -2.23
CA VAL A 258 -1.37 2.87 -1.44
C VAL A 258 -1.41 4.15 -2.26
N PHE A 259 -2.17 5.14 -1.80
CA PHE A 259 -2.13 6.48 -2.36
C PHE A 259 -0.96 7.26 -1.73
N ALA A 260 0.17 7.35 -2.45
CA ALA A 260 1.33 8.12 -2.03
C ALA A 260 1.24 9.54 -2.59
N VAL A 261 0.59 10.42 -1.83
CA VAL A 261 0.50 11.86 -2.11
C VAL A 261 1.78 12.52 -1.59
N ASP A 262 2.26 13.58 -2.24
CA ASP A 262 3.49 14.23 -1.79
C ASP A 262 3.45 15.76 -1.87
N THR A 263 4.61 16.42 -1.85
CA THR A 263 4.77 17.88 -1.99
C THR A 263 5.38 18.29 -3.33
N ASP A 264 5.41 17.41 -4.32
CA ASP A 264 6.11 17.57 -5.60
C ASP A 264 7.57 18.02 -5.41
N ASP A 265 8.26 17.39 -4.45
CA ASP A 265 9.64 17.72 -4.07
C ASP A 265 9.86 19.17 -3.60
N THR A 266 8.82 19.87 -3.16
CA THR A 266 8.94 21.26 -2.68
C THR A 266 9.08 21.39 -1.16
N GLY A 267 8.63 20.37 -0.41
CA GLY A 267 8.47 20.41 1.04
C GLY A 267 7.32 21.29 1.53
N VAL A 268 6.60 21.96 0.62
CA VAL A 268 5.45 22.81 0.95
C VAL A 268 4.20 21.93 1.06
N LYS A 269 3.69 21.78 2.29
CA LYS A 269 2.55 20.92 2.59
C LYS A 269 1.25 21.52 2.08
N ASP A 270 0.74 21.03 0.95
CA ASP A 270 -0.64 21.28 0.53
C ASP A 270 -1.59 20.40 1.35
N LEU A 271 -2.11 20.98 2.43
CA LEU A 271 -3.00 20.28 3.35
C LEU A 271 -4.35 19.91 2.72
N LYS A 272 -4.81 20.62 1.68
CA LYS A 272 -6.04 20.26 1.00
C LYS A 272 -5.84 19.01 0.17
N ARG A 273 -4.75 18.97 -0.61
CA ARG A 273 -4.36 17.78 -1.37
C ARG A 273 -4.13 16.57 -0.46
N MET A 274 -3.44 16.77 0.66
CA MET A 274 -3.23 15.72 1.67
C MET A 274 -4.58 15.16 2.15
N ARG A 275 -5.51 16.01 2.60
CA ARG A 275 -6.82 15.55 3.08
C ARG A 275 -7.69 14.95 1.98
N LEU A 276 -7.59 15.44 0.74
CA LEU A 276 -8.30 14.87 -0.39
C LEU A 276 -7.84 13.41 -0.65
N GLY A 277 -6.53 13.16 -0.66
CA GLY A 277 -5.98 11.82 -0.78
C GLY A 277 -6.34 10.92 0.40
N LEU A 278 -6.24 11.43 1.63
CA LEU A 278 -6.63 10.71 2.84
C LEU A 278 -8.11 10.30 2.80
N THR A 279 -9.00 11.24 2.49
CA THR A 279 -10.44 10.95 2.46
C THR A 279 -10.82 10.03 1.31
N LEU A 280 -10.12 10.06 0.18
CA LEU A 280 -10.25 9.04 -0.88
C LEU A 280 -9.85 7.65 -0.38
N SER A 281 -8.73 7.53 0.36
CA SER A 281 -8.29 6.26 0.96
C SER A 281 -9.27 5.69 1.97
N LEU A 282 -10.18 6.52 2.51
CA LEU A 282 -11.22 6.08 3.43
C LEU A 282 -12.50 5.65 2.70
N LEU A 283 -12.62 5.88 1.40
CA LEU A 283 -13.81 5.47 0.64
C LEU A 283 -13.86 3.97 0.39
N ASN A 284 -12.72 3.27 0.47
CA ASN A 284 -12.60 1.83 0.26
C ASN A 284 -11.79 1.17 1.39
N ASP A 285 -11.81 -0.17 1.46
CA ASP A 285 -11.21 -0.93 2.58
C ASP A 285 -9.82 -1.49 2.30
N ASN A 286 -9.47 -1.61 1.02
CA ASN A 286 -8.19 -2.09 0.50
C ASN A 286 -7.13 -0.98 0.36
N THR A 287 -7.42 0.23 0.83
CA THR A 287 -6.58 1.41 0.62
C THR A 287 -5.77 1.80 1.85
N TYR A 288 -4.55 2.27 1.60
CA TYR A 288 -3.68 2.92 2.59
C TYR A 288 -3.31 4.32 2.09
N PHE A 289 -3.00 5.22 3.01
CA PHE A 289 -2.59 6.59 2.69
C PHE A 289 -1.16 6.89 3.13
N ALA A 290 -0.34 7.42 2.24
CA ALA A 290 0.97 7.97 2.57
C ALA A 290 1.05 9.44 2.14
N TYR A 291 1.76 10.26 2.93
CA TYR A 291 2.05 11.65 2.61
C TYR A 291 3.48 12.03 2.96
N ASP A 292 4.28 12.41 1.97
CA ASP A 292 5.68 12.77 2.18
C ASP A 292 6.17 13.89 1.24
N PHE A 293 7.48 14.09 1.17
CA PHE A 293 8.09 15.15 0.37
C PHE A 293 7.98 14.89 -1.14
N GLY A 294 8.22 13.65 -1.58
CA GLY A 294 8.17 13.24 -2.97
C GLY A 294 9.37 12.37 -3.39
N PRO A 295 9.43 11.99 -4.68
CA PRO A 295 10.42 11.09 -5.25
C PRO A 295 11.89 11.43 -4.93
N ARG A 296 12.21 12.71 -4.69
CA ARG A 296 13.57 13.13 -4.38
C ARG A 296 13.98 12.87 -2.94
N ASP A 297 13.05 12.71 -2.01
CA ASP A 297 13.38 12.37 -0.63
C ASP A 297 12.16 11.76 0.06
N HIS A 298 12.01 10.44 0.01
CA HIS A 298 10.84 9.81 0.62
C HIS A 298 10.89 9.70 2.15
N GLY A 299 9.68 9.63 2.72
CA GLY A 299 9.45 9.05 4.03
C GLY A 299 9.79 9.90 5.24
N GLN A 300 9.52 11.20 5.15
CA GLN A 300 9.42 12.05 6.33
C GLN A 300 8.25 11.56 7.20
N ALA A 301 8.47 11.48 8.51
CA ALA A 301 7.44 11.06 9.47
C ALA A 301 6.43 12.19 9.78
N TRP A 302 5.86 12.82 8.75
CA TRP A 302 4.83 13.83 8.93
C TRP A 302 3.54 13.17 9.42
N TRP A 303 2.97 13.75 10.47
CA TRP A 303 1.77 13.23 11.13
C TRP A 303 0.75 14.34 11.31
N PHE A 304 -0.51 14.03 11.02
CA PHE A 304 -1.61 15.00 11.06
C PHE A 304 -2.71 14.52 12.02
N PRO A 305 -3.45 15.43 12.68
CA PRO A 305 -4.52 15.05 13.60
C PRO A 305 -5.57 14.11 13.00
N GLU A 306 -5.81 14.21 11.70
CA GLU A 306 -6.72 13.34 10.96
C GLU A 306 -6.32 11.86 11.01
N TYR A 307 -5.05 11.55 11.28
CA TYR A 307 -4.55 10.18 11.41
C TYR A 307 -4.88 9.53 12.76
N ASP A 308 -5.11 10.33 13.79
CA ASP A 308 -5.37 9.86 15.16
C ASP A 308 -6.87 9.64 15.43
N VAL A 309 -7.73 9.79 14.41
CA VAL A 309 -9.18 9.59 14.56
C VAL A 309 -9.49 8.11 14.69
N GLU A 310 -10.40 7.76 15.58
CA GLU A 310 -10.99 6.42 15.63
C GLU A 310 -12.37 6.44 14.96
N LEU A 311 -12.45 6.13 13.66
CA LEU A 311 -13.74 6.11 12.96
C LEU A 311 -14.59 4.87 13.27
N GLY A 312 -13.97 3.76 13.67
CA GLY A 312 -14.61 2.45 13.79
C GLY A 312 -14.88 1.82 12.42
N ALA A 313 -15.74 0.80 12.37
CA ALA A 313 -16.04 0.10 11.13
C ALA A 313 -16.85 0.96 10.14
N PRO A 314 -16.68 0.77 8.81
CA PRO A 314 -17.56 1.39 7.83
C PRO A 314 -18.98 0.81 7.97
N LEU A 315 -19.99 1.67 7.91
CA LEU A 315 -21.38 1.26 8.00
C LEU A 315 -21.98 0.83 6.65
N GLN A 316 -21.33 1.24 5.56
CA GLN A 316 -21.74 0.99 4.19
C GLN A 316 -20.63 1.37 3.21
N GLU A 317 -20.81 0.97 1.96
CA GLU A 317 -20.07 1.51 0.82
C GLU A 317 -20.25 3.03 0.71
N TYR A 318 -19.26 3.67 0.09
CA TYR A 318 -19.36 5.09 -0.19
C TYR A 318 -20.50 5.38 -1.18
N TYR A 319 -21.00 6.60 -1.15
CA TYR A 319 -22.01 7.07 -2.09
C TYR A 319 -21.74 8.51 -2.51
N LYS A 320 -22.28 8.89 -3.66
CA LYS A 320 -22.17 10.25 -4.19
C LYS A 320 -23.39 11.08 -3.78
N LYS A 321 -23.16 12.26 -3.21
CA LYS A 321 -24.20 13.24 -2.85
C LYS A 321 -23.66 14.65 -3.04
N ASP A 322 -24.44 15.51 -3.69
CA ASP A 322 -24.12 16.92 -3.91
C ASP A 322 -22.73 17.17 -4.55
N ASN A 323 -22.31 16.30 -5.47
CA ASN A 323 -20.98 16.28 -6.12
C ASN A 323 -19.79 15.98 -5.20
N ALA A 324 -20.03 15.53 -3.97
CA ALA A 324 -19.03 14.95 -3.08
C ALA A 324 -19.22 13.43 -2.92
N TYR A 325 -18.18 12.77 -2.42
CA TYR A 325 -18.18 11.36 -2.05
C TYR A 325 -18.23 11.23 -0.54
N TRP A 326 -19.11 10.37 -0.05
CA TRP A 326 -19.44 10.24 1.37
C TRP A 326 -19.27 8.78 1.79
N ARG A 327 -18.68 8.54 2.96
CA ARG A 327 -18.71 7.23 3.60
C ARG A 327 -18.93 7.35 5.10
N ALA A 328 -19.92 6.63 5.61
CA ALA A 328 -20.28 6.65 7.02
C ALA A 328 -19.54 5.53 7.76
N PHE A 329 -19.12 5.85 8.98
CA PHE A 329 -18.47 4.95 9.93
C PHE A 329 -19.21 5.00 11.27
N GLU A 330 -18.93 4.06 12.17
CA GLU A 330 -19.58 3.97 13.49
C GLU A 330 -19.51 5.29 14.29
N LYS A 331 -18.34 5.92 14.30
CA LYS A 331 -18.03 7.12 15.10
C LYS A 331 -17.99 8.42 14.28
N GLY A 332 -18.10 8.35 12.95
CA GLY A 332 -17.94 9.53 12.09
C GLY A 332 -18.39 9.35 10.65
N ILE A 333 -18.09 10.36 9.84
CA ILE A 333 -18.38 10.39 8.41
C ILE A 333 -17.25 11.09 7.68
N VAL A 334 -16.84 10.51 6.57
CA VAL A 334 -15.81 11.04 5.69
C VAL A 334 -16.47 11.63 4.45
N ILE A 335 -16.03 12.81 4.05
CA ILE A 335 -16.55 13.51 2.88
C ILE A 335 -15.39 14.05 2.06
N SER A 336 -15.33 13.66 0.79
CA SER A 336 -14.33 14.12 -0.18
C SER A 336 -15.01 14.99 -1.24
N SER A 337 -14.46 16.19 -1.49
CA SER A 337 -15.02 17.21 -2.38
C SER A 337 -14.04 17.60 -3.51
N PRO A 338 -13.76 16.69 -4.47
CA PRO A 338 -12.72 16.92 -5.47
C PRO A 338 -13.04 18.04 -6.47
N TYR A 339 -14.31 18.26 -6.83
CA TYR A 339 -14.64 19.07 -8.02
C TYR A 339 -15.25 20.45 -7.73
N VAL A 340 -15.95 20.60 -6.60
CA VAL A 340 -16.71 21.81 -6.26
C VAL A 340 -16.65 22.07 -4.75
N ASP A 341 -17.00 23.28 -4.35
CA ASP A 341 -17.29 23.56 -2.95
C ASP A 341 -18.61 22.88 -2.57
N VAL A 342 -18.67 22.22 -1.42
CA VAL A 342 -19.87 21.54 -0.92
C VAL A 342 -20.22 22.07 0.45
N THR A 343 -21.47 22.48 0.64
CA THR A 343 -22.02 22.76 1.97
C THR A 343 -22.65 21.48 2.51
N VAL A 344 -22.11 20.98 3.61
CA VAL A 344 -22.61 19.77 4.29
C VAL A 344 -23.40 20.19 5.51
N THR A 345 -24.54 19.53 5.73
CA THR A 345 -25.40 19.78 6.88
C THR A 345 -25.66 18.49 7.65
N PHE A 346 -25.67 18.59 8.98
CA PHE A 346 -25.84 17.49 9.91
C PHE A 346 -26.92 17.80 10.94
N ASP A 347 -27.67 16.77 11.31
CA ASP A 347 -28.58 16.78 12.46
C ASP A 347 -28.48 15.41 13.15
N PRO A 348 -27.85 15.29 14.34
CA PRO A 348 -27.30 16.34 15.22
C PRO A 348 -25.99 16.99 14.71
N PRO A 349 -25.43 18.00 15.40
CA PRO A 349 -24.12 18.58 15.05
C PRO A 349 -22.98 17.56 15.06
N TYR A 350 -21.95 17.83 14.24
CA TYR A 350 -20.70 17.07 14.18
C TYR A 350 -19.51 17.97 14.48
N THR A 351 -18.38 17.37 14.84
CA THR A 351 -17.09 18.04 15.01
C THR A 351 -16.20 17.75 13.81
N ASP A 352 -15.75 18.78 13.10
CA ASP A 352 -14.72 18.67 12.07
C ASP A 352 -13.37 18.41 12.73
N VAL A 353 -12.75 17.27 12.41
CA VAL A 353 -11.46 16.85 12.98
C VAL A 353 -10.35 17.86 12.66
N THR A 354 -10.34 18.43 11.45
CA THR A 354 -9.28 19.34 11.00
C THR A 354 -9.29 20.65 11.79
N THR A 355 -10.48 21.18 12.09
CA THR A 355 -10.64 22.50 12.71
C THR A 355 -11.02 22.45 14.19
N GLY A 356 -11.48 21.30 14.69
CA GLY A 356 -12.07 21.14 16.02
C GLY A 356 -13.43 21.81 16.20
N VAL A 357 -13.99 22.41 15.13
CA VAL A 357 -15.25 23.15 15.21
C VAL A 357 -16.43 22.19 15.20
N THR A 358 -17.34 22.38 16.16
CA THR A 358 -18.63 21.67 16.20
C THR A 358 -19.72 22.54 15.60
N SER A 359 -20.41 22.03 14.58
CA SER A 359 -21.46 22.74 13.85
C SER A 359 -22.45 21.77 13.21
N GLN A 360 -23.62 22.29 12.84
CA GLN A 360 -24.57 21.58 11.96
C GLN A 360 -24.30 21.85 10.48
N SER A 361 -23.45 22.82 10.15
CA SER A 361 -23.16 23.21 8.77
C SER A 361 -21.69 23.51 8.58
N PHE A 362 -21.10 22.97 7.52
CA PHE A 362 -19.71 23.19 7.13
C PHE A 362 -19.61 23.42 5.63
N VAL A 363 -18.59 24.16 5.21
CA VAL A 363 -18.21 24.28 3.80
C VAL A 363 -16.91 23.50 3.60
N ILE A 364 -16.94 22.54 2.68
CA ILE A 364 -15.76 21.82 2.21
C ILE A 364 -15.38 22.45 0.88
N GLU A 365 -14.20 23.05 0.81
CA GLU A 365 -13.72 23.69 -0.42
C GLU A 365 -13.38 22.63 -1.47
N LYS A 366 -13.43 23.02 -2.74
CA LYS A 366 -12.99 22.21 -3.87
C LYS A 366 -11.55 21.72 -3.67
N GLY A 367 -11.33 20.45 -3.98
CA GLY A 367 -10.02 19.80 -3.93
C GLY A 367 -9.59 19.46 -2.51
N ASP A 368 -10.55 19.35 -1.59
CA ASP A 368 -10.30 19.06 -0.18
C ASP A 368 -11.20 17.92 0.32
N GLY A 369 -10.85 17.37 1.48
CA GLY A 369 -11.60 16.32 2.16
C GLY A 369 -11.72 16.61 3.65
N ARG A 370 -12.78 16.13 4.29
CA ARG A 370 -13.01 16.30 5.73
C ARG A 370 -13.45 15.01 6.39
N ILE A 371 -13.02 14.85 7.64
CA ILE A 371 -13.47 13.83 8.56
C ILE A 371 -14.29 14.53 9.64
N PHE A 372 -15.53 14.09 9.84
CA PHE A 372 -16.40 14.62 10.87
C PHE A 372 -16.73 13.50 11.85
N VAL A 373 -16.49 13.75 13.13
CA VAL A 373 -16.88 12.82 14.20
C VAL A 373 -18.16 13.30 14.85
N ARG A 374 -19.01 12.36 15.30
CA ARG A 374 -20.20 12.74 16.07
C ARG A 374 -19.73 13.43 17.33
N SER A 375 -20.22 14.65 17.56
CA SER A 375 -20.05 15.25 18.87
C SER A 375 -20.76 14.34 19.86
N GLU A 376 -20.04 13.77 20.83
CA GLU A 376 -20.69 12.95 21.85
C GLU A 376 -21.82 13.79 22.44
N SER A 377 -23.06 13.37 22.16
CA SER A 377 -24.18 13.83 22.95
C SER A 377 -23.83 13.37 24.35
N CYS A 378 -23.45 14.31 25.21
CA CYS A 378 -23.24 14.11 26.64
C CYS A 378 -24.37 13.19 27.12
N SER A 379 -24.08 11.91 27.30
CA SER A 379 -25.06 10.88 27.66
C SER A 379 -25.31 10.98 29.17
N ILE A 380 -25.77 12.15 29.60
CA ILE A 380 -26.37 12.31 30.91
C ILE A 380 -27.81 11.79 30.76
N PHE A 381 -28.20 10.86 31.66
CA PHE A 381 -29.50 10.19 31.82
C PHE A 381 -29.70 8.95 30.92
N LEU A 382 -29.75 7.70 31.39
CA LEU A 382 -30.41 7.14 32.59
C LEU A 382 -29.77 5.77 32.99
N ARG A 383 -28.89 5.73 33.99
CA ARG A 383 -28.84 4.56 34.91
C ARG A 383 -29.94 4.77 35.95
N THR A 384 -31.17 4.44 35.59
CA THR A 384 -32.23 4.29 36.59
C THR A 384 -31.99 3.01 37.34
N CYS A 385 -31.95 3.14 38.66
CA CYS A 385 -31.89 2.06 39.64
C CYS A 385 -32.89 0.95 39.31
N ILE A 386 -32.42 -0.30 39.38
CA ILE A 386 -33.27 -1.42 39.79
C ILE A 386 -32.72 -1.85 41.16
N ILE A 387 -33.58 -1.67 42.17
CA ILE A 387 -33.43 -2.22 43.53
C ILE A 387 -33.73 -3.71 43.46
#